data_AF-A0A256Z9A0-F1
#
_entry.id   AF-A0A256Z9A0-F1
#
_cell.length_a   1.000
_cell.length_b   1.000
_cell.length_c   1.000
_cell.angle_alpha   90.00
_cell.angle_beta   90.00
_cell.angle_gamma   90.00
#
_symmetry.space_group_name_H-M   'P 1'
#
loop_
_entity.id
_entity.type
_entity.pdbx_description
1 polymer ?
#
loop_
_entity_poly.entity_id
_entity_poly.type
_entity_poly.pdbx_seq_one_letter_code
_entity_poly.pdbx_strand_id
1 'polypeptide(L)'
;MEFILPSTSIEVFIPFNDEASLAEENVEYLSITEKPKGKLVITNYRVSFLEKLLGTIQMRGTEFSLHSVKVNIGFNNFISANYRTERRLFMVNEILEITYETKEGISRKALFKVKTRDKGRELLDTMRAAVTKYRSSGDKKSLIMTSDFLNFIEYLSLDKAIRPLYFDSVSRCVAVGSSYFCIIDNEWNIDGSPDLVGKVKLWIEEFLAKRR
;
A
#
# COMPACT_ATOMS: atom_id res chain seq x y z
N MET A 1 -26.92 -2.20 -9.23
CA MET A 1 -26.57 -0.84 -8.79
C MET A 1 -25.10 -0.87 -8.44
N GLU A 2 -24.25 -0.21 -9.22
CA GLU A 2 -22.84 -0.01 -8.87
C GLU A 2 -22.79 1.05 -7.76
N PHE A 3 -22.32 0.66 -6.58
CA PHE A 3 -22.28 1.53 -5.43
C PHE A 3 -20.94 2.28 -5.41
N ILE A 4 -21.04 3.61 -5.41
CA ILE A 4 -19.90 4.51 -5.33
C ILE A 4 -19.52 4.59 -3.84
N LEU A 5 -18.28 4.21 -3.51
CA LEU A 5 -17.68 4.43 -2.19
C LEU A 5 -17.95 5.88 -1.74
N PRO A 6 -18.45 6.11 -0.50
CA PRO A 6 -18.60 7.47 0.02
C PRO A 6 -17.26 8.21 -0.01
N SER A 7 -17.31 9.50 -0.30
CA SER A 7 -16.20 10.41 -0.63
C SER A 7 -15.17 10.69 0.50
N THR A 8 -15.02 9.82 1.49
CA THR A 8 -14.16 10.08 2.67
C THR A 8 -13.20 8.95 3.05
N SER A 9 -13.17 7.82 2.35
CA SER A 9 -12.21 6.76 2.67
C SER A 9 -10.86 7.03 1.98
N ILE A 10 -9.88 7.47 2.77
CA ILE A 10 -8.52 7.80 2.31
C ILE A 10 -7.67 6.52 2.34
N GLU A 11 -7.03 6.19 1.21
CA GLU A 11 -6.01 5.14 1.17
C GLU A 11 -4.74 5.62 1.89
N VAL A 12 -4.29 4.82 2.84
CA VAL A 12 -3.13 5.10 3.68
C VAL A 12 -2.11 3.97 3.59
N PHE A 13 -0.92 4.23 4.11
CA PHE A 13 0.11 3.22 4.28
C PHE A 13 0.07 2.68 5.71
N ILE A 14 -0.21 1.38 5.85
CA ILE A 14 -0.15 0.64 7.12
C ILE A 14 0.82 -0.52 6.92
N PRO A 15 1.98 -0.54 7.59
CA PRO A 15 2.96 -1.60 7.39
C PRO A 15 2.53 -2.91 8.06
N PHE A 16 2.95 -4.05 7.49
CA PHE A 16 2.91 -5.31 8.22
C PHE A 16 3.95 -5.36 9.33
N ASN A 17 3.71 -6.23 10.33
CA ASN A 17 4.62 -6.46 11.44
C ASN A 17 6.02 -6.93 11.01
N ASP A 18 6.15 -7.60 9.86
CA ASP A 18 7.42 -8.09 9.30
C ASP A 18 7.93 -7.24 8.11
N GLU A 19 7.34 -6.06 7.89
CA GLU A 19 7.62 -5.23 6.73
C GLU A 19 8.94 -4.45 6.91
N ALA A 20 10.04 -5.06 6.47
CA ALA A 20 11.30 -4.33 6.30
C ALA A 20 11.14 -3.29 5.20
N SER A 21 11.58 -2.06 5.45
CA SER A 21 11.45 -0.96 4.50
C SER A 21 12.75 -0.18 4.30
N LEU A 22 12.99 0.23 3.06
CA LEU A 22 13.90 1.33 2.71
C LEU A 22 13.03 2.51 2.32
N ALA A 23 13.34 3.69 2.84
CA ALA A 23 12.60 4.89 2.50
C ALA A 23 13.52 6.04 2.17
N GLU A 24 13.12 6.82 1.16
CA GLU A 24 13.79 8.05 0.76
C GLU A 24 12.82 9.22 0.90
N GLU A 25 13.25 10.25 1.60
CA GLU A 25 12.51 11.49 1.78
C GLU A 25 12.73 12.44 0.59
N ASN A 26 11.89 13.49 0.48
CA ASN A 26 12.03 14.54 -0.54
C ASN A 26 11.97 14.04 -2.00
N VAL A 27 11.29 12.93 -2.24
CA VAL A 27 11.01 12.41 -3.58
C VAL A 27 9.86 13.20 -4.20
N GLU A 28 9.97 13.57 -5.47
CA GLU A 28 8.94 14.32 -6.20
C GLU A 28 8.22 13.39 -7.18
N TYR A 29 6.89 13.29 -7.09
CA TYR A 29 6.08 12.44 -7.96
C TYR A 29 5.71 13.20 -9.25
N LEU A 30 6.21 12.75 -10.40
CA LEU A 30 6.12 13.48 -11.65
C LEU A 30 4.96 13.10 -12.57
N SER A 31 4.21 12.03 -12.25
CA SER A 31 3.13 11.55 -13.13
C SER A 31 1.82 12.35 -12.99
N ILE A 32 1.78 13.41 -12.18
CA ILE A 32 0.65 14.33 -12.04
C ILE A 32 1.13 15.79 -12.08
N THR A 33 0.21 16.71 -12.38
CA THR A 33 0.50 18.13 -12.61
C THR A 33 1.05 18.83 -11.38
N GLU A 34 0.52 18.51 -10.19
CA GLU A 34 0.84 19.16 -8.92
C GLU A 34 2.26 18.85 -8.43
N LYS A 35 2.86 17.76 -8.94
CA LYS A 35 4.20 17.28 -8.61
C LYS A 35 4.49 17.27 -7.11
N PRO A 36 3.71 16.53 -6.31
CA PRO A 36 3.85 16.55 -4.86
C PRO A 36 5.20 15.99 -4.45
N LYS A 37 5.73 16.54 -3.36
CA LYS A 37 6.91 16.01 -2.67
C LYS A 37 6.46 15.15 -1.51
N GLY A 38 7.19 14.07 -1.29
CA GLY A 38 6.86 13.12 -0.25
C GLY A 38 7.98 12.12 -0.04
N LYS A 39 7.58 10.97 0.48
CA LYS A 39 8.46 9.87 0.84
C LYS A 39 8.17 8.68 -0.05
N LEU A 40 9.20 8.12 -0.69
CA LEU A 40 9.07 6.85 -1.39
C LEU A 40 9.51 5.74 -0.45
N VAL A 41 8.64 4.77 -0.22
CA VAL A 41 8.88 3.61 0.64
C VAL A 41 8.88 2.36 -0.22
N ILE A 42 9.93 1.57 -0.13
CA ILE A 42 10.04 0.25 -0.75
C ILE A 42 10.08 -0.76 0.37
N THR A 43 9.20 -1.74 0.28
CA THR A 43 9.10 -2.82 1.27
C THR A 43 9.35 -4.18 0.62
N ASN A 44 9.21 -5.25 1.39
CA ASN A 44 9.22 -6.62 0.87
C ASN A 44 7.93 -7.02 0.12
N TYR A 45 6.90 -6.16 0.08
CA TYR A 45 5.62 -6.46 -0.59
C TYR A 45 5.24 -5.45 -1.68
N ARG A 46 5.76 -4.22 -1.62
CA ARG A 46 5.23 -3.10 -2.40
C ARG A 46 6.19 -1.91 -2.49
N VAL A 47 5.81 -0.99 -3.35
CA VAL A 47 6.32 0.38 -3.38
C VAL A 47 5.18 1.35 -3.14
N SER A 48 5.37 2.28 -2.22
CA SER A 48 4.36 3.28 -1.86
C SER A 48 4.97 4.68 -1.84
N PHE A 49 4.28 5.65 -2.44
CA PHE A 49 4.62 7.07 -2.32
C PHE A 49 3.66 7.74 -1.34
N LEU A 50 4.23 8.23 -0.25
CA LEU A 50 3.54 8.83 0.89
C LEU A 50 3.66 10.35 0.79
N GLU A 51 2.53 11.06 0.84
CA GLU A 51 2.51 12.51 0.65
C GLU A 51 2.36 13.25 1.98
N LYS A 52 1.21 13.09 2.66
CA LYS A 52 0.85 13.90 3.83
C LYS A 52 0.71 13.03 5.07
N LEU A 53 1.29 13.45 6.18
CA LEU A 53 1.02 12.85 7.49
C LEU A 53 -0.43 13.15 7.90
N LEU A 54 -1.19 12.11 8.23
CA LEU A 54 -2.60 12.18 8.62
C LEU A 54 -2.78 12.07 10.14
N GLY A 55 -1.93 11.31 10.83
CA GLY A 55 -2.02 11.09 12.27
C GLY A 55 -1.17 9.92 12.73
N THR A 56 -1.46 9.38 13.91
CA THR A 56 -0.80 8.19 14.46
C THR A 56 -1.83 7.16 14.94
N ILE A 57 -1.50 5.87 14.80
CA ILE A 57 -2.27 4.75 15.36
C ILE A 57 -1.36 3.87 16.21
N GLN A 58 -1.95 3.02 17.07
CA GLN A 58 -1.18 2.08 17.88
C GLN A 58 -1.19 0.68 17.27
N MET A 59 0.02 0.16 17.06
CA MET A 59 0.29 -1.19 16.60
C MET A 59 1.01 -1.96 17.71
N ARG A 60 0.30 -2.85 18.42
CA ARG A 60 0.86 -3.68 19.51
C ARG A 60 1.64 -2.87 20.57
N GLY A 61 1.11 -1.71 20.95
CA GLY A 61 1.74 -0.80 21.92
C GLY A 61 2.83 0.12 21.34
N THR A 62 3.10 0.06 20.02
CA THR A 62 4.00 0.98 19.31
C THR A 62 3.19 2.00 18.52
N GLU A 63 3.56 3.28 18.56
CA GLU A 63 2.92 4.30 17.74
C GLU A 63 3.45 4.28 16.30
N PHE A 64 2.53 4.35 15.33
CA PHE A 64 2.85 4.38 13.91
C PHE A 64 2.22 5.59 13.23
N SER A 65 3.01 6.31 12.43
CA SER A 65 2.59 7.49 11.67
C SER A 65 1.88 7.11 10.38
N LEU A 66 0.59 7.46 10.27
CA LEU A 66 -0.20 7.25 9.06
C LEU A 66 0.02 8.35 8.04
N HIS A 67 0.32 7.97 6.81
CA HIS A 67 0.44 8.89 5.69
C HIS A 67 -0.61 8.60 4.62
N SER A 68 -1.09 9.66 3.95
CA SER A 68 -1.86 9.52 2.71
C SER A 68 -0.98 8.96 1.61
N VAL A 69 -1.53 8.02 0.84
CA VAL A 69 -0.82 7.38 -0.27
C VAL A 69 -1.30 7.96 -1.60
N LYS A 70 -0.38 8.37 -2.46
CA LYS A 70 -0.70 8.76 -3.86
C LYS A 70 -0.40 7.66 -4.86
N VAL A 71 0.58 6.80 -4.55
CA VAL A 71 0.93 5.64 -5.38
C VAL A 71 1.14 4.47 -4.44
N ASN A 72 0.40 3.37 -4.65
CA ASN A 72 0.55 2.13 -3.89
C ASN A 72 0.62 0.96 -4.88
N ILE A 73 1.79 0.34 -5.04
CA ILE A 73 2.03 -0.70 -6.04
C ILE A 73 2.49 -1.96 -5.33
N GLY A 74 1.59 -2.94 -5.21
CA GLY A 74 1.95 -4.30 -4.79
C GLY A 74 2.84 -4.99 -5.82
N PHE A 75 3.79 -5.81 -5.38
CA PHE A 75 4.71 -6.52 -6.27
C PHE A 75 4.04 -7.59 -7.14
N ASN A 76 2.82 -8.00 -6.80
CA ASN A 76 1.95 -8.81 -7.66
C ASN A 76 1.55 -8.06 -8.94
N ASN A 77 1.41 -6.73 -8.87
CA ASN A 77 1.04 -5.87 -9.99
C ASN A 77 2.26 -5.20 -10.66
N PHE A 78 3.46 -5.40 -10.11
CA PHE A 78 4.67 -4.79 -10.62
C PHE A 78 5.08 -5.44 -11.95
N ILE A 79 5.35 -4.63 -12.98
CA ILE A 79 5.82 -5.12 -14.28
C ILE A 79 7.34 -4.91 -14.39
N SER A 80 7.80 -3.67 -14.22
CA SER A 80 9.22 -3.34 -14.33
C SER A 80 9.56 -2.05 -13.59
N ALA A 81 10.84 -1.89 -13.24
CA ALA A 81 11.39 -0.61 -12.81
C ALA A 81 12.65 -0.28 -13.60
N ASN A 82 12.75 0.98 -14.00
CA ASN A 82 13.85 1.55 -14.77
C ASN A 82 14.35 2.82 -14.09
N TYR A 83 15.60 3.15 -14.37
CA TYR A 83 16.25 4.35 -13.87
C TYR A 83 16.87 5.09 -15.05
N ARG A 84 16.74 6.42 -15.04
CA ARG A 84 17.45 7.29 -15.97
C ARG A 84 17.99 8.50 -15.23
N THR A 85 19.14 8.99 -15.68
CA THR A 85 19.74 10.23 -15.19
C THR A 85 19.50 11.35 -16.17
N GLU A 86 18.96 12.46 -15.69
CA GLU A 86 18.83 13.70 -16.46
C GLU A 86 19.89 14.68 -15.98
N ARG A 87 20.87 14.97 -16.85
CA ARG A 87 21.92 15.97 -16.59
C ARG A 87 21.48 17.32 -17.14
N ARG A 88 21.40 18.32 -16.26
CA ARG A 88 21.38 19.74 -16.63
C ARG A 88 22.67 20.39 -16.11
N LEU A 89 23.04 21.55 -16.68
CA LEU A 89 24.34 22.24 -16.52
C LEU A 89 24.97 22.22 -15.10
N PHE A 90 24.16 22.17 -14.02
CA PHE A 90 24.65 22.07 -12.64
C PHE A 90 23.87 21.07 -11.75
N MET A 91 23.00 20.23 -12.32
CA MET A 91 22.16 19.29 -11.56
C MET A 91 22.08 17.93 -12.25
N VAL A 92 22.31 16.87 -11.47
CA VAL A 92 21.98 15.51 -11.85
C VAL A 92 20.66 15.17 -11.17
N ASN A 93 19.60 14.98 -11.96
CA ASN A 93 18.34 14.46 -11.45
C ASN A 93 18.27 12.97 -11.75
N GLU A 94 17.89 12.18 -10.76
CA GLU A 94 17.68 10.75 -10.91
C GLU A 94 16.18 10.49 -11.04
N ILE A 95 15.76 9.91 -12.15
CA ILE A 95 14.36 9.58 -12.41
C ILE A 95 14.20 8.06 -12.33
N LEU A 96 13.40 7.62 -11.36
CA LEU A 96 12.95 6.26 -11.21
C LEU A 96 11.58 6.11 -11.88
N GLU A 97 11.45 5.15 -12.78
CA GLU A 97 10.22 4.84 -13.50
C GLU A 97 9.75 3.45 -13.09
N ILE A 98 8.53 3.35 -12.56
CA ILE A 98 7.89 2.08 -12.22
C ILE A 98 6.72 1.85 -13.17
N THR A 99 6.74 0.75 -13.91
CA THR A 99 5.62 0.28 -14.71
C THR A 99 4.89 -0.82 -13.95
N TYR A 100 3.57 -0.71 -13.85
CA TYR A 100 2.72 -1.63 -13.11
C TYR A 100 1.36 -1.81 -13.79
N GLU A 101 0.70 -2.92 -13.50
CA GLU A 101 -0.65 -3.21 -13.98
C GLU A 101 -1.69 -2.70 -12.97
N THR A 102 -2.73 -2.02 -13.44
CA THR A 102 -3.88 -1.65 -12.60
C THR A 102 -4.83 -2.84 -12.45
N LYS A 103 -5.83 -2.70 -11.57
CA LYS A 103 -6.84 -3.76 -11.36
C LYS A 103 -7.62 -4.09 -12.64
N GLU A 104 -7.73 -3.11 -13.53
CA GLU A 104 -8.42 -3.23 -14.82
C GLU A 104 -7.54 -3.87 -15.90
N GLY A 105 -6.34 -4.36 -15.56
CA GLY A 105 -5.40 -4.95 -16.52
C GLY A 105 -4.67 -3.91 -17.38
N ILE A 106 -4.68 -2.63 -16.98
CA ILE A 106 -4.09 -1.54 -17.76
C ILE A 106 -2.68 -1.27 -17.24
N SER A 107 -1.69 -1.24 -18.13
CA SER A 107 -0.34 -0.83 -17.78
C SER A 107 -0.24 0.68 -17.54
N ARG A 108 0.31 1.09 -16.39
CA ARG A 108 0.56 2.48 -16.01
C ARG A 108 2.01 2.70 -15.57
N LYS A 109 2.43 3.98 -15.58
CA LYS A 109 3.78 4.41 -15.18
C LYS A 109 3.75 5.44 -14.06
N ALA A 110 4.50 5.17 -12.99
CA ALA A 110 4.79 6.12 -11.92
C ALA A 110 6.23 6.62 -12.06
N LEU A 111 6.40 7.93 -12.17
CA LEU A 111 7.70 8.59 -12.30
C LEU A 111 8.05 9.32 -11.01
N PHE A 112 9.22 9.03 -10.46
CA PHE A 112 9.72 9.61 -9.23
C PHE A 112 11.06 10.27 -9.48
N LYS A 113 11.16 11.53 -9.07
CA LYS A 113 12.41 12.27 -9.13
C LYS A 113 13.07 12.27 -7.76
N VAL A 114 14.26 11.68 -7.73
CA VAL A 114 15.13 11.61 -6.57
C VAL A 114 16.23 12.65 -6.76
N LYS A 115 16.38 13.55 -5.79
CA LYS A 115 17.36 14.65 -5.84
C LYS A 115 18.67 14.27 -5.16
N THR A 116 18.64 13.28 -4.29
CA THR A 116 19.81 12.73 -3.62
C THR A 116 20.60 11.89 -4.62
N ARG A 117 21.89 12.22 -4.81
CA ARG A 117 22.77 11.51 -5.74
C ARG A 117 22.92 10.03 -5.32
N ASP A 118 22.98 9.12 -6.30
CA ASP A 118 23.15 7.67 -6.15
C ASP A 118 21.96 6.93 -5.47
N LYS A 119 21.01 7.67 -4.86
CA LYS A 119 19.84 7.09 -4.19
C LYS A 119 18.81 6.49 -5.14
N GLY A 120 18.61 7.08 -6.32
CA GLY A 120 17.70 6.54 -7.33
C GLY A 120 18.14 5.15 -7.81
N ARG A 121 19.46 4.90 -7.88
CA ARG A 121 19.98 3.57 -8.21
C ARG A 121 19.84 2.59 -7.05
N GLU A 122 20.15 3.01 -5.82
CA GLU A 122 19.93 2.20 -4.62
C GLU A 122 18.47 1.77 -4.46
N LEU A 123 17.53 2.70 -4.68
CA LEU A 123 16.09 2.42 -4.67
C LEU A 123 15.69 1.42 -5.76
N LEU A 124 16.22 1.57 -6.98
CA LEU A 124 15.97 0.63 -8.08
C LEU A 124 16.44 -0.78 -7.72
N ASP A 125 17.69 -0.91 -7.26
CA ASP A 125 18.30 -2.20 -6.96
C ASP A 125 17.59 -2.87 -5.77
N THR A 126 17.21 -2.09 -4.76
CA THR A 126 16.40 -2.55 -3.61
C THR A 126 15.04 -3.06 -4.07
N MET A 127 14.35 -2.31 -4.93
CA MET A 127 13.05 -2.70 -5.46
C MET A 127 13.13 -3.99 -6.27
N ARG A 128 14.12 -4.11 -7.16
CA ARG A 128 14.33 -5.33 -7.96
C ARG A 128 14.63 -6.53 -7.07
N ALA A 129 15.46 -6.37 -6.05
CA ALA A 129 15.75 -7.42 -5.08
C ALA A 129 14.48 -7.83 -4.30
N ALA A 130 13.69 -6.86 -3.84
CA ALA A 130 12.46 -7.11 -3.11
C ALA A 130 11.39 -7.80 -3.97
N VAL A 131 11.19 -7.36 -5.22
CA VAL A 131 10.30 -8.02 -6.19
C VAL A 131 10.75 -9.45 -6.47
N THR A 132 12.06 -9.65 -6.69
CA THR A 132 12.62 -11.00 -6.94
C THR A 132 12.36 -11.90 -5.75
N LYS A 133 12.64 -11.42 -4.53
CA LYS A 133 12.38 -12.14 -3.28
C LYS A 133 10.90 -12.50 -3.16
N TYR A 134 10.00 -11.52 -3.32
CA TYR A 134 8.55 -11.71 -3.27
C TYR A 134 8.05 -12.78 -4.24
N ARG A 135 8.55 -12.77 -5.48
CA ARG A 135 8.17 -13.77 -6.51
C ARG A 135 8.78 -15.15 -6.27
N SER A 136 9.95 -15.21 -5.62
CA SER A 136 10.64 -16.47 -5.32
C SER A 136 10.13 -17.17 -4.05
N SER A 137 9.56 -16.41 -3.10
CA SER A 137 9.00 -16.95 -1.87
C SER A 137 7.61 -17.56 -2.13
N GLY A 138 7.58 -18.74 -2.73
CA GLY A 138 6.35 -19.51 -2.99
C GLY A 138 5.52 -19.87 -1.75
N ASP A 139 6.06 -19.65 -0.54
CA ASP A 139 5.40 -19.97 0.74
C ASP A 139 4.51 -18.84 1.29
N LYS A 140 4.59 -17.61 0.74
CA LYS A 140 3.64 -16.56 1.15
C LYS A 140 2.33 -16.80 0.43
N LYS A 141 1.33 -17.32 1.17
CA LYS A 141 -0.04 -17.45 0.65
C LYS A 141 -0.47 -16.12 0.04
N SER A 142 -0.95 -16.17 -1.20
CA SER A 142 -1.45 -14.99 -1.90
C SER A 142 -2.46 -14.26 -1.02
N LEU A 143 -2.40 -12.93 -0.97
CA LEU A 143 -3.45 -12.14 -0.31
C LEU A 143 -4.78 -12.29 -1.07
N ILE A 144 -5.92 -12.15 -0.39
CA ILE A 144 -7.22 -12.05 -1.06
C ILE A 144 -7.18 -11.01 -2.20
N MET A 145 -8.02 -11.19 -3.22
CA MET A 145 -8.09 -10.22 -4.31
C MET A 145 -8.51 -8.84 -3.80
N THR A 146 -8.05 -7.78 -4.48
CA THR A 146 -8.34 -6.42 -4.01
C THR A 146 -9.82 -6.11 -4.08
N SER A 147 -10.52 -6.66 -5.07
CA SER A 147 -11.98 -6.57 -5.19
C SER A 147 -12.68 -7.17 -3.96
N ASP A 148 -12.29 -8.38 -3.55
CA ASP A 148 -12.87 -9.04 -2.38
C ASP A 148 -12.65 -8.24 -1.10
N PHE A 149 -11.45 -7.69 -0.94
CA PHE A 149 -11.14 -6.81 0.18
C PHE A 149 -12.01 -5.56 0.19
N LEU A 150 -12.14 -4.87 -0.94
CA LEU A 150 -12.97 -3.66 -1.03
C LEU A 150 -14.45 -3.96 -0.80
N ASN A 151 -14.96 -5.10 -1.27
CA ASN A 151 -16.31 -5.56 -0.97
C ASN A 151 -16.50 -5.81 0.53
N PHE A 152 -15.47 -6.32 1.21
CA PHE A 152 -15.50 -6.49 2.66
C PHE A 152 -15.49 -5.14 3.40
N ILE A 153 -14.71 -4.15 2.94
CA ILE A 153 -14.75 -2.77 3.46
C ILE A 153 -16.15 -2.17 3.34
N GLU A 154 -16.80 -2.38 2.20
CA GLU A 154 -18.17 -1.93 1.95
C GLU A 154 -19.15 -2.62 2.90
N TYR A 155 -19.07 -3.94 3.05
CA TYR A 155 -19.87 -4.70 4.02
C TYR A 155 -19.70 -4.18 5.45
N LEU A 156 -18.47 -3.90 5.90
CA LEU A 156 -18.23 -3.33 7.22
C LEU A 156 -18.94 -1.98 7.40
N SER A 157 -18.90 -1.15 6.35
CA SER A 157 -19.48 0.19 6.35
C SER A 157 -21.00 0.18 6.34
N LEU A 158 -21.61 -0.66 5.50
CA LEU A 158 -23.04 -0.68 5.24
C LEU A 158 -23.80 -1.59 6.23
N ASP A 159 -23.34 -2.83 6.39
CA ASP A 159 -24.07 -3.85 7.14
C ASP A 159 -23.72 -3.85 8.63
N LYS A 160 -22.47 -3.47 8.96
CA LYS A 160 -21.99 -3.46 10.34
C LYS A 160 -21.94 -2.08 10.97
N ALA A 161 -22.21 -1.02 10.19
CA ALA A 161 -22.08 0.36 10.60
C ALA A 161 -20.70 0.69 11.23
N ILE A 162 -19.68 -0.11 10.91
CA ILE A 162 -18.30 0.13 11.30
C ILE A 162 -17.74 1.07 10.26
N ARG A 163 -17.27 2.24 10.68
CA ARG A 163 -16.61 3.17 9.77
C ARG A 163 -15.10 2.96 9.87
N PRO A 164 -14.46 2.33 8.86
CA PRO A 164 -13.01 2.37 8.77
C PRO A 164 -12.56 3.83 8.76
N LEU A 165 -11.60 4.16 9.60
CA LEU A 165 -10.95 5.47 9.53
C LEU A 165 -10.09 5.55 8.28
N TYR A 166 -9.35 4.48 8.03
CA TYR A 166 -8.43 4.37 6.90
C TYR A 166 -8.32 2.91 6.46
N PHE A 167 -7.94 2.69 5.20
CA PHE A 167 -7.61 1.36 4.71
C PHE A 167 -6.39 1.40 3.80
N ASP A 168 -5.72 0.27 3.69
CA ASP A 168 -4.60 0.06 2.80
C ASP A 168 -4.93 -1.11 1.89
N SER A 169 -5.16 -0.81 0.61
CA SER A 169 -5.60 -1.85 -0.30
C SER A 169 -4.49 -2.88 -0.47
N VAL A 170 -3.24 -2.50 -0.71
CA VAL A 170 -2.17 -3.45 -1.04
C VAL A 170 -1.88 -4.43 0.10
N SER A 171 -1.84 -3.97 1.34
CA SER A 171 -1.61 -4.83 2.52
C SER A 171 -2.88 -5.43 3.12
N ARG A 172 -4.06 -5.14 2.56
CA ARG A 172 -5.36 -5.61 3.09
C ARG A 172 -5.56 -5.24 4.56
N CYS A 173 -5.07 -4.07 4.95
CA CYS A 173 -5.14 -3.58 6.32
C CYS A 173 -6.22 -2.50 6.47
N VAL A 174 -6.84 -2.46 7.63
CA VAL A 174 -7.94 -1.55 7.97
C VAL A 174 -7.68 -0.99 9.36
N ALA A 175 -7.76 0.33 9.48
CA ALA A 175 -7.72 1.03 10.76
C ALA A 175 -9.14 1.41 11.21
N VAL A 176 -9.48 1.10 12.45
CA VAL A 176 -10.76 1.41 13.10
C VAL A 176 -10.47 2.03 14.46
N GLY A 177 -10.71 3.33 14.61
CA GLY A 177 -10.28 4.06 15.81
C GLY A 177 -8.74 4.07 15.93
N SER A 178 -8.25 3.74 17.12
CA SER A 178 -6.81 3.54 17.38
C SER A 178 -6.33 2.11 17.09
N SER A 179 -7.21 1.22 16.63
CA SER A 179 -6.94 -0.21 16.42
C SER A 179 -6.90 -0.55 14.94
N TYR A 180 -6.35 -1.72 14.59
CA TYR A 180 -6.25 -2.16 13.19
C TYR A 180 -6.41 -3.67 13.06
N PHE A 181 -6.68 -4.13 11.84
CA PHE A 181 -6.53 -5.54 11.44
C PHE A 181 -6.06 -5.62 9.99
N CYS A 182 -5.42 -6.73 9.63
CA CYS A 182 -5.00 -7.05 8.27
C CYS A 182 -5.43 -8.47 7.91
N ILE A 183 -5.92 -8.67 6.69
CA ILE A 183 -6.16 -10.01 6.14
C ILE A 183 -4.86 -10.50 5.51
N ILE A 184 -4.28 -11.56 6.05
CA ILE A 184 -2.88 -11.95 5.79
C ILE A 184 -2.73 -13.01 4.69
N ASP A 185 -3.82 -13.58 4.20
CA ASP A 185 -3.83 -14.54 3.09
C ASP A 185 -5.20 -14.64 2.41
N ASN A 186 -5.30 -15.50 1.40
CA ASN A 186 -6.51 -15.79 0.63
C ASN A 186 -7.52 -16.71 1.35
N GLU A 187 -7.17 -17.23 2.53
CA GLU A 187 -8.05 -17.99 3.41
C GLU A 187 -8.75 -17.09 4.45
N TRP A 188 -8.58 -15.77 4.34
CA TRP A 188 -9.14 -14.78 5.26
C TRP A 188 -8.61 -14.88 6.69
N ASN A 189 -7.40 -15.42 6.87
CA ASN A 189 -6.73 -15.31 8.16
C ASN A 189 -6.42 -13.85 8.47
N ILE A 190 -6.43 -13.49 9.76
CA ILE A 190 -6.24 -12.11 10.20
C ILE A 190 -5.14 -11.97 11.25
N ASP A 191 -4.42 -10.86 11.18
CA ASP A 191 -3.55 -10.32 12.23
C ASP A 191 -4.05 -8.92 12.62
N GLY A 192 -3.76 -8.43 13.82
CA GLY A 192 -4.23 -7.11 14.25
C GLY A 192 -4.25 -6.88 15.75
N SER A 193 -4.93 -5.80 16.16
CA SER A 193 -5.10 -5.44 17.57
C SER A 193 -5.97 -6.46 18.32
N PRO A 194 -5.55 -6.92 19.53
CA PRO A 194 -6.26 -7.97 20.26
C PRO A 194 -7.74 -7.67 20.56
N ASP A 195 -8.08 -6.40 20.74
CA ASP A 195 -9.44 -5.89 21.00
C ASP A 195 -10.38 -5.94 19.78
N LEU A 196 -9.81 -6.11 18.57
CA LEU A 196 -10.54 -6.07 17.30
C LEU A 196 -10.58 -7.44 16.60
N VAL A 197 -9.50 -8.22 16.67
CA VAL A 197 -9.35 -9.51 15.97
C VAL A 197 -10.53 -10.45 16.18
N GLY A 198 -10.99 -10.64 17.43
CA GLY A 198 -12.12 -11.54 17.71
C GLY A 198 -13.43 -11.13 17.01
N LYS A 199 -13.71 -9.82 16.95
CA LYS A 199 -14.90 -9.29 16.28
C LYS A 199 -14.79 -9.40 14.76
N VAL A 200 -13.59 -9.15 14.22
CA VAL A 200 -13.33 -9.21 12.78
C VAL A 200 -13.52 -10.62 12.24
N LYS A 201 -13.10 -11.68 12.98
CA LYS A 201 -13.35 -13.07 12.56
C LYS A 201 -14.84 -13.34 12.33
N LEU A 202 -15.68 -12.90 13.27
CA LEU A 202 -17.13 -13.06 13.14
C LEU A 202 -17.68 -12.29 11.93
N TRP A 203 -17.23 -11.06 11.70
CA TRP A 203 -17.66 -10.28 10.53
C TRP A 203 -17.22 -10.92 9.20
N ILE A 204 -16.04 -11.52 9.14
CA ILE A 204 -15.57 -12.26 7.97
C ILE A 204 -16.45 -13.49 7.73
N GLU A 205 -16.72 -14.30 8.75
CA GLU A 205 -17.58 -15.49 8.62
C GLU A 205 -18.97 -15.12 8.10
N GLU A 206 -19.57 -14.08 8.65
CA GLU A 206 -20.86 -13.56 8.19
C GLU A 206 -20.81 -13.03 6.75
N PHE A 207 -19.77 -12.28 6.39
CA PHE A 207 -19.58 -11.78 5.03
C PHE A 207 -19.46 -12.91 4.01
N LEU A 208 -18.67 -13.94 4.34
CA LEU A 208 -18.48 -15.11 3.47
C LEU A 208 -19.75 -15.95 3.34
N ALA A 209 -20.57 -16.04 4.40
CA ALA A 209 -21.85 -16.73 4.35
C ALA A 209 -22.87 -16.03 3.44
N LYS A 210 -22.91 -14.68 3.42
CA LYS A 210 -23.79 -13.91 2.53
C LYS A 210 -23.41 -13.98 1.05
N ARG A 211 -22.17 -14.36 0.76
CA ARG A 211 -21.63 -14.46 -0.61
C ARG A 211 -21.92 -15.79 -1.30
N ARG A 212 -22.33 -16.81 -0.52
CA ARG A 212 -22.71 -18.14 -1.00
C ARG A 212 -24.21 -18.20 -1.26
#